data_AF-A0A933T664-F1
#
_entry.id   AF-A0A933T664-F1
#
_cell.length_a   1.000
_cell.length_b   1.000
_cell.length_c   1.000
_cell.angle_alpha   90.00
_cell.angle_beta   90.00
_cell.angle_gamma   90.00
#
_symmetry.space_group_name_H-M   'P 1'
#
loop_
_entity.id
_entity.type
_entity.pdbx_description
1 polymer ?
#
loop_
_entity_poly.entity_id
_entity_poly.type
_entity_poly.pdbx_seq_one_letter_code
_entity_poly.pdbx_strand_id
1 'polypeptide(L)'
;MNLIETGIEKGLVRFDEERNFITYIHQNRKRNFSNPEEKVQAEAFLSLVLIYGYPANRVKNYVSVQMGSETKEADIIVYADDECESPFIVAECKKEEITD
;
A
#
# COMPACT_ATOMS: atom_id res chain seq x y z
N MET A 1 8.69 -14.37 -8.34
CA MET A 1 8.23 -13.13 -9.00
C MET A 1 8.60 -11.99 -8.07
N ASN A 2 9.35 -10.98 -8.53
CA ASN A 2 9.66 -9.81 -7.70
C ASN A 2 8.53 -8.79 -7.91
N LEU A 3 7.62 -8.69 -6.94
CA LEU A 3 6.43 -7.84 -7.04
C LEU A 3 6.81 -6.36 -7.23
N ILE A 4 7.85 -5.90 -6.53
CA ILE A 4 8.30 -4.51 -6.57
C ILE A 4 8.71 -4.11 -7.98
N GLU A 5 9.56 -4.91 -8.64
CA GLU A 5 10.01 -4.61 -10.00
C GLU A 5 8.84 -4.64 -11.00
N THR A 6 7.94 -5.63 -10.90
CA THR A 6 6.71 -5.65 -11.71
C THR A 6 5.79 -4.44 -11.45
N GLY A 7 5.73 -3.97 -10.20
CA GLY A 7 5.00 -2.78 -9.81
C GLY A 7 5.56 -1.50 -10.41
N ILE A 8 6.90 -1.41 -10.55
CA ILE A 8 7.58 -0.31 -11.23
C ILE A 8 7.27 -0.34 -12.73
N GLU A 9 7.44 -1.51 -13.38
CA GLU A 9 7.16 -1.69 -14.81
C GLU A 9 5.72 -1.33 -15.18
N LYS A 10 4.76 -1.67 -14.32
CA LYS A 10 3.34 -1.37 -14.52
C LYS A 10 2.92 0.04 -14.08
N GLY A 11 3.84 0.86 -13.57
CA GLY A 11 3.53 2.22 -13.12
C GLY A 11 2.59 2.27 -11.91
N LEU A 12 2.61 1.24 -11.06
CA LEU A 12 1.88 1.22 -9.79
C LEU A 12 2.65 1.96 -8.70
N VAL A 13 3.97 1.75 -8.68
CA VAL A 13 4.90 2.39 -7.74
C VAL A 13 6.13 2.92 -8.48
N ARG A 14 6.85 3.86 -7.89
CA ARG A 14 8.19 4.27 -8.32
C ARG A 14 9.09 4.53 -7.14
N PHE A 15 10.39 4.41 -7.35
CA PHE A 15 11.39 4.85 -6.39
C PHE A 15 11.96 6.22 -6.76
N ASP A 16 12.54 6.90 -5.79
CA ASP A 16 13.52 7.94 -6.06
C ASP A 16 14.88 7.34 -6.49
N GLU A 17 15.80 8.21 -6.90
CA GLU A 17 17.11 7.80 -7.46
C GLU A 17 17.91 6.91 -6.50
N GLU A 18 17.84 7.20 -5.20
CA GLU A 18 18.55 6.46 -4.15
C GLU A 18 17.76 5.26 -3.60
N ARG A 19 16.54 5.03 -4.09
CA ARG A 19 15.59 4.01 -3.60
C ARG A 19 15.27 4.11 -2.09
N ASN A 20 15.48 5.27 -1.50
CA ASN A 20 15.15 5.56 -0.10
C ASN A 20 13.64 5.72 0.08
N PHE A 21 12.93 6.15 -0.97
CA PHE A 21 11.51 6.39 -0.91
C PHE A 21 10.76 5.73 -2.05
N ILE A 22 9.64 5.10 -1.70
CA ILE A 22 8.66 4.57 -2.64
C ILE A 22 7.52 5.58 -2.80
N THR A 23 7.00 5.73 -4.01
CA THR A 23 5.81 6.52 -4.31
C THR A 23 4.75 5.62 -4.94
N TYR A 24 3.57 5.55 -4.32
CA TYR A 24 2.38 4.91 -4.87
C TYR A 24 1.72 5.87 -5.86
N ILE A 25 1.83 5.56 -7.16
CA ILE A 25 1.59 6.53 -8.24
C ILE A 25 0.11 6.98 -8.29
N HIS A 26 -0.83 6.04 -8.16
CA HIS A 26 -2.27 6.30 -8.30
C HIS A 26 -2.84 7.23 -7.23
N GLN A 27 -2.15 7.33 -6.10
CA GLN A 27 -2.53 8.17 -4.96
C GLN A 27 -1.51 9.27 -4.66
N ASN A 28 -0.48 9.39 -5.51
CA ASN A 28 0.66 10.31 -5.36
C ASN A 28 1.22 10.36 -3.92
N ARG A 29 1.39 9.19 -3.30
CA ARG A 29 1.80 9.10 -1.90
C ARG A 29 3.21 8.58 -1.76
N LYS A 30 4.08 9.35 -1.12
CA LYS A 30 5.50 9.04 -0.90
C LYS A 30 5.73 8.52 0.51
N ARG A 31 6.54 7.46 0.65
CA ARG A 31 6.90 6.84 1.93
C ARG A 31 8.36 6.40 1.97
N ASN A 32 8.90 6.32 3.19
CA ASN A 32 10.28 5.92 3.44
C ASN A 32 10.40 4.39 3.37
N PHE A 33 11.00 3.89 2.30
CA PHE A 33 11.14 2.46 2.04
C PHE A 33 12.25 1.79 2.88
N SER A 34 13.09 2.59 3.54
CA SER A 34 14.04 2.07 4.52
C SER A 34 13.34 1.55 5.80
N ASN A 35 12.06 1.93 6.03
CA ASN A 35 11.25 1.32 7.08
C ASN A 35 10.92 -0.15 6.69
N PRO A 36 11.28 -1.15 7.51
CA PRO A 36 10.95 -2.55 7.23
C PRO A 36 9.46 -2.81 7.02
N GLU A 37 8.60 -2.12 7.77
CA GLU A 37 7.15 -2.27 7.65
C GLU A 37 6.62 -1.73 6.31
N GLU A 38 7.24 -0.66 5.78
CA GLU A 38 6.90 -0.12 4.46
C GLU A 38 7.12 -1.16 3.36
N LYS A 39 8.14 -2.01 3.50
CA LYS A 39 8.42 -3.06 2.52
C LYS A 39 7.27 -4.07 2.48
N VAL A 40 6.80 -4.51 3.64
CA VAL A 40 5.65 -5.40 3.79
C VAL A 40 4.39 -4.74 3.23
N GLN A 41 4.16 -3.47 3.54
CA GLN A 41 3.00 -2.72 3.04
C GLN A 41 3.02 -2.54 1.50
N ALA A 42 4.20 -2.27 0.92
CA ALA A 42 4.36 -2.16 -0.52
C ALA A 42 4.08 -3.50 -1.22
N GLU A 43 4.60 -4.61 -0.69
CA GLU A 43 4.35 -5.95 -1.22
C GLU A 43 2.89 -6.38 -1.06
N ALA A 44 2.24 -6.02 0.05
CA ALA A 44 0.82 -6.26 0.27
C ALA A 44 -0.04 -5.50 -0.74
N PHE A 45 0.23 -4.21 -0.95
CA PHE A 45 -0.43 -3.41 -1.99
C PHE A 45 -0.28 -4.04 -3.38
N LEU A 46 0.95 -4.40 -3.75
CA LEU A 46 1.23 -5.00 -5.05
C LEU A 46 0.59 -6.38 -5.20
N SER A 47 0.51 -7.17 -4.13
CA SER A 47 -0.19 -8.46 -4.15
C SER A 47 -1.68 -8.28 -4.40
N LEU A 48 -2.33 -7.33 -3.71
CA LEU A 48 -3.74 -7.01 -3.91
C LEU A 48 -4.04 -6.64 -5.37
N VAL A 49 -3.18 -5.83 -5.99
CA VAL A 49 -3.39 -5.38 -7.37
C VAL A 49 -2.99 -6.44 -8.40
N LEU A 50 -1.79 -7.02 -8.28
CA LEU A 50 -1.19 -7.85 -9.32
C LEU A 50 -1.59 -9.32 -9.24
N ILE A 51 -1.80 -9.84 -8.03
CA ILE A 51 -2.12 -11.26 -7.80
C ILE A 51 -3.63 -11.44 -7.63
N TYR A 52 -4.24 -10.63 -6.75
CA TYR A 52 -5.66 -10.75 -6.44
C TYR A 52 -6.57 -9.94 -7.37
N GLY A 53 -6.00 -9.10 -8.24
CA GLY A 53 -6.72 -8.42 -9.32
C GLY A 53 -7.62 -7.27 -8.85
N TYR A 54 -7.41 -6.72 -7.66
CA TYR A 54 -8.13 -5.53 -7.23
C TYR A 54 -7.70 -4.32 -8.07
N PRO A 55 -8.63 -3.48 -8.56
CA PRO A 55 -8.28 -2.26 -9.27
C PRO A 55 -7.41 -1.33 -8.42
N ALA A 56 -6.28 -0.87 -8.97
CA ALA A 56 -5.32 -0.03 -8.24
C ALA A 56 -5.92 1.28 -7.70
N ASN A 57 -6.93 1.82 -8.38
CA ASN A 57 -7.65 3.02 -7.92
C ASN A 57 -8.48 2.77 -6.66
N ARG A 58 -8.89 1.52 -6.39
CA ARG A 58 -9.68 1.09 -5.23
C ARG A 58 -8.84 0.59 -4.06
N VAL A 59 -7.53 0.48 -4.20
CA VAL A 59 -6.62 0.11 -3.10
C VAL A 59 -5.89 1.37 -2.66
N LYS A 60 -6.20 1.87 -1.46
CA LYS A 60 -5.60 3.08 -0.91
C LYS A 60 -4.70 2.73 0.26
N ASN A 61 -3.49 3.27 0.28
CA ASN A 61 -2.62 3.16 1.45
C ASN A 61 -2.81 4.37 2.37
N TYR A 62 -2.65 4.13 3.67
CA TYR A 62 -2.52 5.14 4.71
C TYR A 62 -3.72 6.09 4.83
N VAL A 63 -4.93 5.56 4.66
CA VAL A 63 -6.14 6.39 4.72
C VAL A 63 -6.36 6.82 6.18
N SER A 64 -6.58 8.12 6.40
CA SER A 64 -6.98 8.62 7.71
C SER A 64 -8.40 8.18 8.02
N VAL A 65 -8.58 7.41 9.10
CA VAL A 65 -9.84 6.87 9.58
C VAL A 65 -10.15 7.42 10.97
N GLN A 66 -11.43 7.72 11.22
CA GLN A 66 -11.89 8.12 12.56
C GLN A 66 -12.17 6.87 13.40
N MET A 67 -11.54 6.80 14.58
CA MET A 67 -11.71 5.78 15.60
C MET A 67 -12.25 6.46 16.86
N GLY A 68 -13.56 6.70 16.89
CA GLY A 68 -14.20 7.47 17.96
C GLY A 68 -13.77 8.94 17.90
N SER A 69 -13.11 9.43 18.97
CA SER A 69 -12.55 10.78 19.03
C SER A 69 -11.12 10.88 18.48
N GLU A 70 -10.47 9.76 18.18
CA GLU A 70 -9.09 9.72 17.68
C GLU A 70 -9.08 9.52 16.16
N THR A 71 -8.12 10.15 15.48
CA THR A 71 -7.84 9.88 14.07
C THR A 71 -6.63 8.96 13.97
N LYS A 72 -6.78 7.83 13.28
CA LYS A 72 -5.68 6.89 13.00
C LYS A 72 -5.49 6.73 11.49
N GLU A 73 -4.36 6.21 11.10
CA GLU A 73 -4.03 5.93 9.72
C GLU A 73 -4.09 4.41 9.52
N ALA A 74 -4.99 3.92 8.66
CA ALA A 74 -5.05 2.52 8.28
C ALA A 74 -4.02 2.23 7.18
N ASP A 75 -3.24 1.16 7.31
CA ASP A 75 -2.15 0.88 6.36
C ASP A 75 -2.66 0.70 4.93
N ILE A 76 -3.68 -0.15 4.73
CA ILE A 76 -4.31 -0.37 3.42
C ILE A 76 -5.82 -0.55 3.58
N ILE A 77 -6.59 0.13 2.73
CA ILE A 77 -8.02 -0.08 2.57
C ILE A 77 -8.31 -0.46 1.11
N VAL A 78 -9.06 -1.53 0.91
CA VAL A 78 -9.66 -1.91 -0.38
C VAL A 78 -11.11 -1.50 -0.37
N TYR A 79 -11.55 -0.80 -1.40
CA TYR A 79 -12.94 -0.34 -1.57
C TYR A 79 -13.72 -1.23 -2.55
N ALA A 80 -15.02 -1.36 -2.32
CA ALA A 80 -15.92 -2.11 -3.21
C ALA A 80 -16.29 -1.31 -4.48
N ASP A 81 -16.16 0.01 -4.45
CA ASP A 81 -16.52 0.96 -5.51
C ASP A 81 -15.32 1.82 -5.95
N ASP A 82 -15.45 2.49 -7.10
CA ASP A 82 -14.37 3.31 -7.69
C ASP A 82 -14.20 4.67 -7.01
N GLU A 83 -15.29 5.16 -6.42
CA GLU A 83 -15.42 6.41 -5.67
C GLU A 83 -14.71 6.33 -4.31
N CYS A 84 -14.38 5.12 -3.86
CA CYS A 84 -13.77 4.82 -2.57
C CYS A 84 -14.65 5.26 -1.39
N GLU A 85 -15.95 5.02 -1.47
CA GLU A 85 -16.93 5.35 -0.43
C GLU A 85 -17.29 4.16 0.46
N SER A 86 -17.17 2.92 -0.05
CA SER A 86 -17.52 1.68 0.66
C SER A 86 -16.28 0.83 0.96
N PRO A 87 -15.67 0.96 2.15
CA PRO A 87 -14.58 0.09 2.57
C PRO A 87 -15.02 -1.37 2.57
N PHE A 88 -14.22 -2.24 1.96
CA PHE A 88 -14.47 -3.67 1.85
C PHE A 88 -13.47 -4.49 2.67
N ILE A 89 -12.18 -4.13 2.63
CA ILE A 89 -11.12 -4.78 3.40
C ILE A 89 -10.29 -3.69 4.07
N VAL A 90 -9.96 -3.87 5.34
CA VAL A 90 -8.92 -3.09 6.04
C VAL A 90 -7.80 -4.06 6.39
N ALA A 91 -6.59 -3.78 5.93
CA ALA A 91 -5.42 -4.59 6.19
C ALA A 91 -4.40 -3.77 6.98
N GLU A 92 -3.98 -4.32 8.12
CA GLU A 92 -2.92 -3.79 8.96
C GLU A 92 -1.68 -4.66 8.76
N CYS A 93 -0.59 -4.04 8.36
CA CYS A 93 0.68 -4.71 8.20
C CYS A 93 1.46 -4.65 9.52
N LYS A 94 2.39 -5.58 9.67
CA LYS A 94 3.36 -5.57 10.75
C LYS A 94 4.71 -5.86 10.13
N LYS A 95 5.78 -5.47 10.83
CA LYS A 95 7.14 -5.87 10.46
C LYS A 95 7.18 -7.39 10.25
N GLU A 96 7.99 -7.83 9.30
CA GLU A 96 8.29 -9.24 9.15
C GLU A 96 9.03 -9.71 10.42
N GLU A 97 8.38 -10.58 11.22
CA GLU A 97 9.02 -11.19 12.37
C GLU A 97 9.91 -12.33 11.88
N ILE A 98 11.20 -12.04 11.67
CA ILE A 98 12.20 -13.11 11.61
C ILE A 98 12.50 -13.49 13.06
N THR A 99 11.87 -14.56 13.54
CA THR A 99 12.35 -15.27 14.73
C THR A 99 12.96 -16.56 14.22
N ASP A 100 14.27 -16.69 14.39
CA ASP A 100 15.00 -17.96 14.23
C ASP A 100 14.54 -18.96 15.30
#